data_AF-A0A2E0T4A3-F1
#
_entry.id   AF-A0A2E0T4A3-F1
#
_cell.length_a   1.000
_cell.length_b   1.000
_cell.length_c   1.000
_cell.angle_alpha   90.00
_cell.angle_beta   90.00
_cell.angle_gamma   90.00
#
_symmetry.space_group_name_H-M   'P 1'
#
loop_
_entity.id
_entity.type
_entity.pdbx_description
1 polymer ?
#
loop_
_entity_poly.entity_id
_entity_poly.type
_entity_poly.pdbx_seq_one_letter_code
_entity_poly.pdbx_strand_id
1 'polypeptide(L)' 'MVEVWSVVTANGGESVFAGADLARGVNVSLTTYPDAASAAKSIVELTAKQLIEFESSGQFMALDEWLPVAGSAMEG' A
#
# COMPACT_ATOMS: atom_id res chain seq x y z
N MET A 1 -11.41 -0.50 0.27
CA MET A 1 -12.00 -0.34 1.62
C MET A 1 -12.22 -1.68 2.31
N VAL A 2 -13.03 -2.60 1.75
CA VAL A 2 -13.27 -3.94 2.36
C VAL A 2 -11.96 -4.71 2.59
N GLU A 3 -11.03 -4.67 1.64
CA GLU A 3 -9.73 -5.34 1.76
C GLU A 3 -8.77 -4.71 2.78
N VAL A 4 -8.89 -3.40 3.04
CA VAL A 4 -8.07 -2.73 4.07
C VAL A 4 -8.50 -3.22 5.44
N TRP A 5 -9.80 -3.26 5.69
CA TRP A 5 -10.35 -3.68 6.97
C TRP A 5 -10.13 -5.17 7.24
N SER A 6 -10.11 -6.03 6.21
CA SER A 6 -9.77 -7.44 6.41
C SER A 6 -8.33 -7.63 6.90
N VAL A 7 -7.35 -6.89 6.35
CA VAL A 7 -5.95 -6.91 6.81
C VAL A 7 -5.83 -6.36 8.22
N VAL A 8 -6.49 -5.22 8.50
CA VAL A 8 -6.49 -4.59 9.83
C VAL A 8 -7.02 -5.58 10.87
N THR A 9 -8.20 -6.16 10.65
CA THR A 9 -8.82 -7.11 11.59
C THR A 9 -8.01 -8.40 11.72
N ALA A 10 -7.46 -8.94 10.63
CA ALA A 10 -6.64 -10.16 10.67
C ALA A 10 -5.37 -10.02 11.52
N ASN A 11 -4.86 -8.79 11.66
CA ASN A 11 -3.71 -8.47 12.50
C ASN A 11 -4.11 -7.90 13.87
N GLY A 12 -5.35 -8.10 14.31
CA GLY A 12 -5.84 -7.67 15.62
C GLY A 12 -6.08 -6.17 15.74
N GLY A 13 -6.15 -5.45 14.63
CA GLY A 13 -6.43 -4.03 14.59
C GLY A 13 -7.92 -3.74 14.76
N GLU A 14 -8.23 -2.75 15.59
CA GLU A 14 -9.58 -2.25 15.81
C GLU A 14 -9.64 -0.76 15.43
N SER A 15 -10.60 -0.38 14.58
CA SER A 15 -10.82 1.02 14.25
C SER A 15 -11.51 1.70 15.43
N VAL A 16 -10.85 2.71 15.99
CA VAL A 16 -11.33 3.42 17.18
C VAL A 16 -11.96 4.76 16.81
N PHE A 17 -11.46 5.40 15.75
CA PHE A 17 -11.96 6.70 15.30
C PHE A 17 -11.73 6.88 13.81
N ALA A 18 -12.70 7.49 13.12
CA ALA A 18 -12.57 7.93 11.74
C ALA A 18 -13.05 9.38 11.61
N GLY A 19 -12.34 10.17 10.80
CA GLY A 19 -12.67 11.56 10.54
C GLY A 19 -12.04 12.06 9.24
N ALA A 20 -12.21 13.35 8.96
CA ALA A 20 -11.64 14.00 7.81
C ALA A 20 -10.72 15.16 8.24
N ASP A 21 -9.50 15.18 7.71
CA ASP A 21 -8.64 16.35 7.74
C ASP A 21 -8.95 17.21 6.52
N LEU A 22 -9.87 18.17 6.70
CA LEU A 22 -10.34 19.05 5.63
C LEU A 22 -9.26 20.00 5.12
N ALA A 23 -8.24 20.30 5.92
CA ALA A 23 -7.13 21.16 5.48
C ALA A 23 -6.21 20.43 4.49
N ARG A 24 -6.06 19.11 4.63
CA ARG A 24 -5.27 18.26 3.73
C ARG A 24 -6.09 17.51 2.69
N GLY A 25 -7.42 17.54 2.80
CA GLY A 25 -8.32 16.83 1.88
C GLY A 25 -8.25 15.31 2.00
N VAL A 26 -7.92 14.77 3.18
CA VAL A 26 -7.75 13.33 3.42
C VAL A 26 -8.66 12.81 4.52
N ASN A 27 -9.03 11.53 4.44
CA ASN A 27 -9.68 10.82 5.54
C ASN A 27 -8.61 10.24 6.46
N VAL A 28 -8.86 10.31 7.77
CA VAL A 28 -7.97 9.80 8.80
C VAL A 28 -8.71 8.73 9.61
N SER A 29 -8.07 7.58 9.80
CA SER A 29 -8.53 6.53 10.71
C SER A 29 -7.46 6.27 11.76
N LEU A 30 -7.88 6.16 13.02
CA LEU A 30 -7.05 5.71 14.13
C LEU A 30 -7.41 4.26 14.42
N THR A 31 -6.39 3.40 14.36
CA THR A 31 -6.51 1.98 14.61
C THR A 31 -5.60 1.60 15.77
N THR A 32 -6.15 0.93 16.78
CA THR A 32 -5.35 0.34 17.86
C THR A 32 -4.95 -1.07 17.50
N TYR A 33 -3.75 -1.47 17.92
CA TYR A 33 -3.21 -2.80 17.76
C TYR A 33 -2.74 -3.35 19.10
N PRO A 34 -2.68 -4.68 19.27
CA PRO A 34 -2.21 -5.30 20.52
C PRO A 34 -0.73 -4.98 20.82
N ASP A 35 0.08 -4.78 19.77
CA ASP A 35 1.49 -4.38 19.87
C ASP A 35 1.97 -3.69 18.58
N ALA A 36 3.18 -3.13 18.64
CA ALA A 36 3.81 -2.44 17.52
C ALA A 36 4.11 -3.37 16.34
N ALA A 37 4.36 -4.66 16.58
CA ALA A 37 4.66 -5.63 15.52
C ALA A 37 3.42 -5.91 14.66
N SER A 38 2.24 -5.99 15.29
CA SER A 38 0.94 -6.19 14.63
C SER A 38 0.55 -4.99 13.78
N ALA A 39 0.83 -3.77 14.27
CA ALA A 39 0.67 -2.55 13.50
C ALA A 39 1.61 -2.52 12.28
N ALA A 40 2.90 -2.82 12.48
CA ALA A 40 3.89 -2.86 11.40
C ALA A 40 3.53 -3.90 10.33
N LYS A 41 3.09 -5.09 10.76
CA LYS A 41 2.64 -6.15 9.85
C LYS A 41 1.49 -5.70 8.96
N SER A 42 0.49 -5.03 9.54
CA SER A 42 -0.64 -4.48 8.76
C SER A 42 -0.18 -3.50 7.70
N ILE A 43 0.74 -2.59 8.03
CA ILE A 43 1.27 -1.60 7.08
C ILE A 43 2.02 -2.30 5.94
N VAL A 44 2.84 -3.30 6.25
CA VAL A 44 3.60 -4.07 5.24
C VAL A 44 2.64 -4.80 4.29
N GLU A 45 1.62 -5.49 4.82
CA GLU A 45 0.64 -6.21 3.99
C GLU A 45 -0.17 -5.28 3.09
N LEU A 46 -0.62 -4.13 3.61
CA LEU A 46 -1.34 -3.13 2.82
C LEU A 46 -0.45 -2.54 1.72
N THR A 47 0.80 -2.21 2.05
CA THR A 47 1.76 -1.66 1.09
C THR A 47 2.10 -2.67 0.00
N ALA A 48 2.29 -3.94 0.36
CA ALA A 48 2.52 -5.00 -0.62
C ALA A 48 1.33 -5.19 -1.57
N LYS A 49 0.10 -5.15 -1.04
CA LYS A 49 -1.13 -5.22 -1.87
C LYS A 49 -1.24 -4.05 -2.84
N GLN A 50 -0.96 -2.83 -2.37
CA GLN A 50 -0.94 -1.65 -3.23
C GLN A 50 0.12 -1.76 -4.32
N LEU A 51 1.31 -2.28 -3.99
CA LEU A 51 2.37 -2.50 -4.98
C LEU A 51 1.94 -3.53 -6.03
N ILE A 52 1.34 -4.65 -5.63
CA ILE A 52 0.83 -5.67 -6.55
C ILE A 52 -0.26 -5.10 -7.46
N GLU A 53 -1.20 -4.32 -6.91
CA GLU A 53 -2.24 -3.64 -7.69
C GLU A 53 -1.61 -2.69 -8.71
N PHE A 54 -0.61 -1.91 -8.29
CA PHE A 54 0.12 -0.99 -9.14
C PHE A 54 0.91 -1.70 -10.25
N GLU A 55 1.61 -2.79 -9.95
CA GLU A 55 2.28 -3.64 -10.96
C GLU A 55 1.26 -4.22 -11.95
N SER A 56 0.10 -4.69 -11.46
CA SER A 56 -0.95 -5.26 -12.31
C SER A 56 -1.67 -4.25 -13.21
N SER A 57 -1.47 -2.95 -12.99
CA SER A 57 -2.06 -1.88 -13.82
C SER A 57 -1.49 -1.83 -15.25
N GLY A 58 -0.43 -2.61 -15.53
CA GLY A 58 0.20 -2.70 -16.85
C GLY A 58 1.08 -1.51 -17.20
N GLN A 59 1.29 -0.58 -16.27
CA GLN A 59 2.18 0.57 -16.42
C GLN A 59 3.66 0.23 -16.18
N PHE A 60 3.93 -0.93 -15.61
CA PHE A 60 5.27 -1.40 -15.25
C PHE A 60 5.61 -2.63 -16.07
N MET A 61 6.90 -2.75 -16.39
CA MET A 61 7.48 -3.91 -17.05
C MET A 61 8.54 -4.52 -16.13
N ALA A 62 8.80 -5.81 -16.28
CA ALA A 62 9.82 -6.48 -15.48
C ALA A 62 11.21 -5.87 -15.77
N LEU A 63 12.11 -5.90 -14.79
CA LEU A 63 13.41 -5.22 -14.90
C LEU A 63 14.24 -5.76 -16.10
N ASP A 64 14.18 -7.06 -16.35
CA ASP A 64 14.83 -7.73 -17.48
C ASP A 64 14.22 -7.34 -18.84
N GLU A 65 12.93 -7.02 -18.89
CA GLU A 65 12.26 -6.47 -20.08
C GLU A 65 12.54 -4.96 -20.25
N TRP A 66 12.72 -4.22 -19.15
CA TRP A 66 13.01 -2.79 -19.15
C TRP A 66 14.45 -2.47 -19.56
N LEU A 67 15.43 -3.24 -19.06
CA LEU A 67 16.85 -2.96 -19.22
C LEU A 67 17.27 -2.77 -20.69
N PRO A 68 16.84 -3.61 -21.66
CA PRO A 68 17.14 -3.39 -23.08
C PRO A 68 16.50 -2.12 -23.65
N VAL A 69 15.27 -1.78 -23.24
CA VAL A 69 14.57 -0.57 -23.69
C VAL A 69 15.28 0.68 -23.17
N ALA A 70 15.70 0.69 -21.90
CA ALA A 70 16.47 1.78 -21.33
C ALA A 70 17.84 1.95 -22.03
N GLY A 71 18.54 0.85 -22.30
CA GLY A 71 19.81 0.87 -23.03
C GLY A 71 19.68 1.47 -24.43
N SER A 72 18.69 1.01 -25.21
CA SER A 72 18.43 1.55 -26.55
C SER A 72 18.01 3.03 -26.55
N ALA A 73 17.32 3.51 -25.51
CA ALA A 73 16.99 4.92 -25.36
C ALA A 73 18.19 5.81 -25.00
N MET A 74 19.22 5.24 -24.37
CA MET A 74 20.46 5.95 -23.99
C MET A 74 21.51 6.01 -25.10
N GLU A 75 21.40 5.14 -26.11
CA GLU A 75 22.26 5.14 -27.31
C GLU A 75 21.72 6.03 -28.45
N GLY A 76 20.57 6.67 -28.24
CA GLY A 76 19.94 7.62 -29.15
C GLY A 76 20.55 9.02 -29.13
#